data_AF-A0AAE3ANV3-F1
#
_entry.id   AF-A0AAE3ANV3-F1
#
_cell.length_a   1.000
_cell.length_b   1.000
_cell.length_c   1.000
_cell.angle_alpha   90.00
_cell.angle_beta   90.00
_cell.angle_gamma   90.00
#
_symmetry.space_group_name_H-M   'P 1'
#
loop_
_entity.id
_entity.type
_entity.pdbx_description
1 polymer ?
#
loop_
_entity_poly.entity_id
_entity_poly.type
_entity_poly.pdbx_seq_one_letter_code
_entity_poly.pdbx_strand_id
1 'polypeptide(L)'
;MYERKTELETLLRQFGVGEHYSGYKLCISAVEIALEHPESLNSITKCIYPELADFHHTSLKCVERNLRTMIEKIWKSGGREFFCGPDSDNQKRPSNSRFIEMLVQVLKSETPITEKNLCEFCAVTTHYKDRIAQMESEAVKQQETIDWMHDMIWDLLGEKKKYLAEIEELQKQQKQSKDK
;
A
#
# COMPACT_ATOMS: atom_id res chain seq x y z
N MET A 1 -28.10 -3.16 8.39
CA MET A 1 -27.99 -3.00 6.92
C MET A 1 -26.95 -1.94 6.55
N TYR A 2 -27.06 -0.70 7.07
CA TYR A 2 -26.17 0.41 6.68
C TYR A 2 -24.68 0.21 7.02
N GLU A 3 -24.37 -0.36 8.20
CA GLU A 3 -22.99 -0.59 8.66
C GLU A 3 -22.19 -1.50 7.71
N ARG A 4 -22.77 -2.65 7.31
CA ARG A 4 -22.15 -3.59 6.34
C ARG A 4 -21.89 -2.98 4.97
N LYS A 5 -22.73 -2.02 4.54
CA LYS A 5 -22.53 -1.32 3.27
C LYS A 5 -21.28 -0.44 3.34
N THR A 6 -21.13 0.34 4.41
CA THR A 6 -19.96 1.19 4.62
C THR A 6 -18.67 0.37 4.71
N GLU A 7 -18.72 -0.80 5.37
CA GLU A 7 -17.59 -1.74 5.43
C GLU A 7 -17.20 -2.25 4.04
N LEU A 8 -18.18 -2.70 3.24
CA LEU A 8 -17.95 -3.18 1.88
C LEU A 8 -17.32 -2.10 1.00
N GLU A 9 -17.86 -0.89 1.03
CA GLU A 9 -17.33 0.23 0.25
C GLU A 9 -15.88 0.56 0.66
N THR A 10 -15.58 0.49 1.95
CA THR A 10 -14.23 0.72 2.48
C THR A 10 -13.27 -0.36 1.99
N LEU A 11 -13.68 -1.63 2.06
CA LEU A 11 -12.92 -2.77 1.56
C LEU A 11 -12.63 -2.65 0.05
N LEU A 12 -13.63 -2.29 -0.76
CA LEU A 12 -13.45 -2.10 -2.20
C LEU A 12 -12.50 -0.94 -2.52
N ARG A 13 -12.62 0.19 -1.79
CA ARG A 13 -11.73 1.35 -1.92
C ARG A 13 -10.28 0.99 -1.59
N GLN A 14 -10.05 0.15 -0.58
CA GLN A 14 -8.71 -0.32 -0.20
C GLN A 14 -8.05 -1.17 -1.29
N PHE A 15 -8.84 -1.90 -2.10
CA PHE A 15 -8.34 -2.59 -3.30
C PHE A 15 -8.20 -1.68 -4.54
N GLY A 16 -8.34 -0.37 -4.37
CA GLY A 16 -8.20 0.61 -5.45
C GLY A 16 -9.40 0.67 -6.40
N VAL A 17 -10.58 0.21 -5.95
CA VAL A 17 -11.82 0.26 -6.72
C VAL A 17 -12.83 1.16 -6.00
N GLY A 18 -13.19 2.28 -6.63
CA GLY A 18 -14.21 3.20 -6.15
C GLY A 18 -15.34 3.41 -7.16
N GLU A 19 -16.19 4.42 -6.91
CA GLU A 19 -17.39 4.70 -7.71
C GLU A 19 -17.15 4.92 -9.21
N HIS A 20 -15.93 5.31 -9.61
CA HIS A 20 -15.56 5.49 -11.01
C HIS A 20 -15.45 4.16 -11.79
N TYR A 21 -15.39 3.01 -11.12
CA TYR A 21 -15.46 1.71 -11.77
C TYR A 21 -16.91 1.30 -12.01
N SER A 22 -17.26 0.99 -13.26
CA SER A 22 -18.61 0.57 -13.64
C SER A 22 -19.11 -0.69 -12.90
N GLY A 23 -18.20 -1.54 -12.41
CA GLY A 23 -18.53 -2.72 -11.61
C GLY A 23 -18.80 -2.43 -10.13
N TYR A 24 -18.45 -1.25 -9.62
CA TYR A 24 -18.49 -0.93 -8.18
C TYR A 24 -19.90 -0.98 -7.62
N LYS A 25 -20.82 -0.20 -8.21
CA LYS A 25 -22.22 -0.16 -7.79
C LYS A 25 -22.92 -1.50 -8.00
N LEU A 26 -22.59 -2.19 -9.09
CA LEU A 26 -23.09 -3.54 -9.38
C LEU A 26 -22.67 -4.54 -8.30
N CYS A 27 -21.41 -4.47 -7.83
CA CYS A 27 -20.91 -5.38 -6.80
C CYS A 27 -21.56 -5.14 -5.44
N ILE A 28 -21.77 -3.87 -5.06
CA ILE A 28 -22.46 -3.53 -3.82
C ILE A 28 -23.87 -4.12 -3.82
N SER A 29 -24.64 -3.85 -4.88
CA SER A 29 -25.98 -4.40 -5.03
C SER A 29 -25.98 -5.93 -5.08
N ALA A 30 -25.00 -6.55 -5.75
CA ALA A 30 -24.88 -8.01 -5.80
C ALA A 30 -24.65 -8.63 -4.42
N VAL A 31 -23.83 -7.99 -3.59
CA VAL A 31 -23.56 -8.43 -2.21
C VAL A 31 -24.78 -8.18 -1.32
N GLU A 32 -25.49 -7.05 -1.49
CA GLU A 32 -26.76 -6.78 -0.78
C GLU A 32 -27.78 -7.89 -1.07
N ILE A 33 -28.00 -8.23 -2.35
CA ILE A 33 -28.90 -9.33 -2.75
C ILE A 33 -28.43 -10.67 -2.16
N ALA A 34 -27.13 -10.97 -2.22
CA ALA A 34 -26.58 -12.23 -1.69
C ALA A 34 -26.58 -12.31 -0.15
N LEU A 35 -26.62 -11.17 0.55
CA LEU A 35 -26.77 -11.12 2.01
C LEU A 35 -28.20 -11.46 2.44
N GLU A 36 -29.19 -11.00 1.67
CA GLU A 36 -30.61 -11.24 1.90
C GLU A 36 -31.03 -12.65 1.42
N HIS A 37 -30.54 -13.05 0.25
CA HIS A 37 -30.88 -14.29 -0.44
C HIS A 37 -29.62 -15.07 -0.84
N PRO A 38 -28.94 -15.77 0.09
CA PRO A 38 -27.68 -16.47 -0.19
C PRO A 38 -27.75 -17.51 -1.32
N GLU A 39 -28.92 -18.15 -1.50
CA GLU A 39 -29.19 -19.14 -2.54
C GLU A 39 -29.09 -18.58 -3.95
N SER A 40 -29.24 -17.26 -4.12
CA SER A 40 -29.17 -16.57 -5.41
C SER A 40 -27.78 -16.69 -6.07
N LEU A 41 -26.72 -16.90 -5.28
CA LEU A 41 -25.35 -17.11 -5.78
C LEU A 41 -25.19 -18.41 -6.58
N ASN A 42 -25.98 -19.44 -6.26
CA ASN A 42 -25.98 -20.72 -7.00
C ASN A 42 -26.47 -20.56 -8.44
N SER A 43 -27.21 -19.49 -8.73
CA SER A 43 -27.78 -19.19 -10.04
C SER A 43 -27.62 -17.71 -10.38
N ILE A 44 -26.40 -17.19 -10.23
CA ILE A 44 -26.08 -15.76 -10.40
C ILE A 44 -26.58 -15.18 -11.74
N THR A 45 -26.52 -15.95 -12.84
CA THR A 45 -26.95 -15.50 -14.17
C THR A 45 -28.46 -15.41 -14.34
N LYS A 46 -29.25 -16.06 -13.47
CA LYS A 46 -30.71 -16.14 -13.54
C LYS A 46 -31.40 -15.37 -12.43
N CYS A 47 -30.69 -15.09 -11.34
CA CYS A 47 -31.24 -14.38 -10.18
C CYS A 47 -30.62 -12.98 -10.07
N ILE A 48 -29.35 -12.92 -9.68
CA ILE A 48 -28.67 -11.63 -9.39
C ILE A 48 -28.50 -10.79 -10.66
N TYR A 49 -28.05 -11.36 -11.79
CA TYR A 49 -27.76 -10.55 -12.99
C TYR A 49 -28.99 -9.86 -13.59
N PRO A 50 -30.16 -10.52 -13.73
CA PRO A 50 -31.39 -9.84 -14.14
C PRO A 50 -31.77 -8.68 -13.24
N GLU A 51 -31.73 -8.89 -11.92
CA GLU A 51 -32.07 -7.84 -10.95
C GLU A 51 -31.12 -6.65 -11.03
N LEU A 52 -29.81 -6.90 -11.16
CA LEU A 52 -28.83 -5.85 -11.37
C LEU A 52 -28.99 -5.12 -12.70
N ALA A 53 -29.33 -5.85 -13.77
CA ALA A 53 -29.55 -5.28 -15.09
C ALA A 53 -30.75 -4.32 -15.07
N ASP A 54 -31.84 -4.72 -14.41
CA ASP A 54 -33.04 -3.92 -14.27
C ASP A 54 -32.80 -2.68 -13.38
N PHE A 55 -32.20 -2.87 -12.21
CA PHE A 55 -31.96 -1.80 -11.23
C PHE A 55 -30.96 -0.74 -11.75
N HIS A 56 -29.90 -1.17 -12.45
CA HIS A 56 -28.87 -0.26 -12.98
C HIS A 56 -29.11 0.13 -14.45
N HIS A 57 -30.27 -0.21 -15.01
CA HIS A 57 -30.65 0.07 -16.41
C HIS A 57 -29.56 -0.32 -17.42
N THR A 58 -29.06 -1.55 -17.30
CA THR A 58 -27.99 -2.09 -18.14
C THR A 58 -28.33 -3.48 -18.66
N SER A 59 -27.43 -4.10 -19.45
CA SER A 59 -27.66 -5.46 -19.96
C SER A 59 -26.97 -6.52 -19.11
N LEU A 60 -27.50 -7.75 -19.10
CA LEU A 60 -26.87 -8.91 -18.43
C LEU A 60 -25.39 -9.08 -18.80
N LYS A 61 -25.05 -8.86 -20.08
CA LYS A 61 -23.67 -8.94 -20.58
C LYS A 61 -22.79 -7.85 -20.00
N CYS A 62 -23.33 -6.64 -19.84
CA CYS A 62 -22.62 -5.55 -19.18
C CYS A 62 -22.41 -5.82 -17.69
N VAL A 63 -23.41 -6.38 -16.99
CA VAL A 63 -23.29 -6.78 -15.58
C VAL A 63 -22.13 -7.76 -15.38
N GLU A 64 -22.13 -8.87 -16.13
CA GLU A 64 -21.08 -9.89 -16.04
C GLU A 64 -19.70 -9.29 -16.32
N ARG A 65 -19.59 -8.55 -17.43
CA ARG A 65 -18.32 -7.97 -17.88
C ARG A 65 -17.77 -6.98 -16.85
N ASN A 66 -18.62 -6.08 -16.34
CA ASN A 66 -18.20 -5.05 -15.41
C ASN A 66 -17.74 -5.65 -14.08
N LEU A 67 -18.46 -6.63 -13.56
CA LEU A 67 -18.03 -7.39 -12.37
C LEU A 67 -16.71 -8.12 -12.64
N ARG A 68 -16.59 -8.82 -13.76
CA ARG A 68 -15.39 -9.56 -14.13
C ARG A 68 -14.15 -8.66 -14.24
N THR A 69 -14.30 -7.50 -14.87
CA THR A 69 -13.21 -6.51 -15.03
C THR A 69 -12.83 -5.90 -13.69
N MET A 70 -13.80 -5.63 -12.82
CA MET A 70 -13.52 -5.13 -11.47
C MET A 70 -12.77 -6.15 -10.62
N ILE A 71 -13.22 -7.41 -10.63
CA ILE A 71 -12.57 -8.51 -9.90
C ILE A 71 -11.13 -8.72 -10.38
N GLU A 72 -10.90 -8.62 -11.68
CA GLU A 72 -9.55 -8.67 -12.26
C GLU A 72 -8.62 -7.60 -11.65
N LYS A 73 -9.14 -6.38 -11.51
CA LYS A 73 -8.37 -5.27 -10.94
C LYS A 73 -8.08 -5.52 -9.46
N ILE A 74 -9.07 -5.95 -8.68
CA ILE A 74 -8.92 -6.26 -7.25
C ILE A 74 -7.90 -7.39 -7.06
N TRP A 75 -7.99 -8.46 -7.85
CA TRP A 75 -7.09 -9.61 -7.75
C TRP A 75 -5.62 -9.27 -8.00
N LYS A 76 -5.35 -8.26 -8.85
CA LYS A 76 -4.00 -7.76 -9.14
C LYS A 76 -3.50 -6.74 -8.11
N SER A 77 -4.37 -6.19 -7.28
CA SER A 77 -4.07 -5.03 -6.42
C SER A 77 -4.00 -5.39 -4.93
N GLY A 78 -3.77 -6.66 -4.60
CA GLY A 78 -3.68 -7.17 -3.21
C GLY A 78 -4.86 -8.04 -2.76
N GLY A 79 -5.86 -8.24 -3.62
CA GLY A 79 -6.99 -9.10 -3.30
C GLY A 79 -6.63 -10.58 -3.20
N ARG A 80 -5.63 -11.06 -3.98
CA ARG A 80 -5.22 -12.47 -3.96
C ARG A 80 -4.80 -12.87 -2.55
N GLU A 81 -3.88 -12.12 -1.99
CA GLU A 81 -3.25 -12.43 -0.72
C GLU A 81 -4.22 -12.18 0.44
N PHE A 82 -5.09 -11.17 0.35
CA PHE A 82 -6.14 -10.95 1.34
C PHE A 82 -7.10 -12.14 1.44
N PHE A 83 -7.58 -12.64 0.30
CA PHE A 83 -8.58 -13.69 0.29
C PHE A 83 -8.02 -15.11 0.43
N CYS A 84 -6.74 -15.30 0.13
CA CYS A 84 -6.12 -16.64 0.03
C CYS A 84 -4.94 -16.85 0.99
N GLY A 85 -4.47 -15.79 1.64
CA GLY A 85 -3.28 -15.80 2.49
C GLY A 85 -1.96 -15.64 1.72
N PRO A 86 -0.85 -15.34 2.43
CA PRO A 86 0.48 -15.07 1.86
C PRO A 86 1.08 -16.26 1.09
N ASP A 87 0.84 -17.50 1.53
CA ASP A 87 1.50 -18.70 0.99
C ASP A 87 0.79 -19.30 -0.25
N SER A 88 -0.06 -18.53 -0.92
CA SER A 88 -1.01 -19.02 -1.92
C SER A 88 -0.50 -18.89 -3.37
N ASP A 89 0.64 -19.52 -3.66
CA ASP A 89 1.44 -19.27 -4.88
C ASP A 89 0.75 -19.67 -6.22
N ASN A 90 -0.31 -20.48 -6.18
CA ASN A 90 -0.96 -21.02 -7.39
C ASN A 90 -2.48 -20.79 -7.47
N GLN A 91 -3.00 -19.78 -6.76
CA GLN A 91 -4.44 -19.52 -6.76
C GLN A 91 -4.93 -18.76 -8.00
N LYS A 92 -5.99 -19.31 -8.59
CA LYS A 92 -6.70 -18.72 -9.74
C LYS A 92 -7.65 -17.64 -9.24
N ARG A 93 -7.80 -16.58 -10.04
CA ARG A 93 -8.79 -15.54 -9.82
C ARG A 93 -10.20 -16.16 -9.67
N PRO A 94 -10.99 -15.76 -8.66
CA PRO A 94 -12.32 -16.29 -8.45
C PRO A 94 -13.26 -15.95 -9.62
N SER A 95 -14.30 -16.76 -9.77
CA SER A 95 -15.46 -16.41 -10.60
C SER A 95 -16.25 -15.27 -9.95
N ASN A 96 -17.15 -14.62 -10.70
CA ASN A 96 -17.98 -13.56 -10.16
C ASN A 96 -18.81 -14.03 -8.95
N SER A 97 -19.41 -15.22 -9.04
CA SER A 97 -20.17 -15.81 -7.93
C SER A 97 -19.29 -16.08 -6.71
N ARG A 98 -18.13 -16.70 -6.90
CA ARG A 98 -17.21 -17.02 -5.80
C ARG A 98 -16.67 -15.76 -5.14
N PHE A 99 -16.36 -14.73 -5.92
CA PHE A 99 -15.91 -13.45 -5.38
C PHE A 99 -16.97 -12.77 -4.51
N ILE A 100 -18.22 -12.71 -4.98
CA ILE A 100 -19.33 -12.14 -4.18
C ILE A 100 -19.54 -12.98 -2.92
N GLU A 101 -19.48 -14.31 -3.01
CA GLU A 101 -19.55 -15.20 -1.84
C GLU A 101 -18.45 -14.89 -0.81
N MET A 102 -17.21 -14.68 -1.27
CA MET A 102 -16.08 -14.34 -0.40
C MET A 102 -16.29 -12.99 0.30
N LEU A 103 -16.80 -11.98 -0.41
CA LEU A 103 -17.18 -10.69 0.19
C LEU A 103 -18.29 -10.86 1.24
N VAL A 104 -19.32 -11.64 0.93
CA VAL A 104 -20.42 -11.94 1.87
C VAL A 104 -19.88 -12.63 3.12
N GLN A 105 -18.96 -13.59 2.98
CA GLN A 105 -18.32 -14.26 4.11
C GLN A 105 -17.51 -13.29 4.97
N VAL A 106 -16.74 -12.40 4.36
CA VAL A 106 -15.98 -11.35 5.08
C VAL A 106 -16.93 -10.45 5.88
N LEU A 107 -18.01 -9.97 5.28
CA LEU A 107 -19.00 -9.09 5.95
C LEU A 107 -19.85 -9.81 7.01
N LYS A 108 -19.89 -11.15 7.00
CA LYS A 108 -20.56 -11.95 8.03
C LYS A 108 -19.62 -12.37 9.15
N SER A 109 -18.30 -12.31 8.94
CA SER A 109 -17.32 -12.71 9.94
C SER A 109 -17.28 -11.73 11.10
N GLU A 110 -17.14 -12.24 12.33
CA GLU A 110 -17.02 -11.42 13.55
C GLU A 110 -15.64 -10.76 13.69
N THR A 111 -14.69 -11.14 12.83
CA THR A 111 -13.34 -10.58 12.82
C THR A 111 -13.35 -9.22 12.13
N PRO A 112 -13.04 -8.11 12.83
CA PRO A 112 -13.01 -6.80 12.22
C PRO A 112 -11.93 -6.74 11.14
N ILE A 113 -12.28 -6.18 9.99
CA ILE A 113 -11.33 -5.83 8.94
C ILE A 113 -10.49 -4.67 9.50
N THR A 114 -9.28 -4.96 9.99
CA THR A 114 -8.37 -3.93 10.53
C THR A 114 -7.37 -3.48 9.49
N GLU A 115 -6.89 -2.24 9.60
CA GLU A 115 -5.80 -1.71 8.76
C GLU A 115 -4.56 -2.62 8.78
N LYS A 116 -4.28 -3.31 9.91
CA LYS A 116 -3.15 -4.24 10.03
C LYS A 116 -3.30 -5.51 9.18
N ASN A 117 -4.49 -6.11 9.14
CA ASN A 117 -4.73 -7.36 8.42
C ASN A 117 -4.90 -7.16 6.89
N LEU A 118 -5.13 -5.92 6.46
CA LEU A 118 -5.38 -5.59 5.07
C LEU A 118 -4.17 -4.95 4.35
N CYS A 119 -3.31 -4.25 5.10
CA CYS A 119 -2.22 -3.45 4.57
C CYS A 119 -0.91 -4.24 4.33
N GLU A 120 -0.76 -5.43 4.90
CA GLU A 120 0.41 -6.29 4.61
C GLU A 120 0.47 -6.76 3.15
N PHE A 121 -0.66 -6.70 2.43
CA PHE A 121 -0.84 -7.31 1.12
C PHE A 121 -1.13 -6.33 -0.02
N CYS A 122 -1.17 -5.03 0.25
CA CYS A 122 -1.44 -4.03 -0.77
C CYS A 122 -0.17 -3.70 -1.58
N ALA A 123 -0.23 -3.84 -2.90
CA ALA A 123 0.87 -3.48 -3.82
C ALA A 123 1.30 -2.00 -3.72
N VAL A 124 0.37 -1.12 -3.32
CA VAL A 124 0.66 0.30 -3.06
C VAL A 124 1.52 0.44 -1.80
N THR A 125 1.19 -0.30 -0.73
CA THR A 125 2.00 -0.35 0.49
C THR A 125 3.36 -0.99 0.22
N THR A 126 3.46 -2.06 -0.57
CA THR A 126 4.74 -2.66 -0.96
C THR A 126 5.62 -1.66 -1.71
N HIS A 127 5.07 -0.94 -2.69
CA HIS A 127 5.81 0.10 -3.41
C HIS A 127 6.31 1.23 -2.50
N TYR A 128 5.46 1.70 -1.56
CA TYR A 128 5.89 2.71 -0.60
C TYR A 128 6.91 2.16 0.39
N LYS A 129 6.77 0.91 0.87
CA LYS A 129 7.75 0.25 1.76
C LYS A 129 9.11 0.07 1.08
N ASP A 130 9.13 -0.39 -0.17
CA ASP A 130 10.36 -0.54 -0.96
C ASP A 130 11.04 0.80 -1.19
N ARG A 131 10.26 1.85 -1.51
CA ARG A 131 10.77 3.21 -1.65
C ARG A 131 11.27 3.78 -0.32
N ILE A 132 10.60 3.52 0.79
CA ILE A 132 11.04 3.93 2.12
C ILE A 132 12.36 3.24 2.46
N ALA A 133 12.47 1.93 2.27
CA ALA A 133 13.70 1.18 2.51
C ALA A 133 14.86 1.66 1.61
N GLN A 134 14.58 1.99 0.34
CA GLN A 134 15.57 2.61 -0.55
C GLN A 134 16.01 3.98 -0.04
N MET A 135 15.06 4.85 0.32
CA MET A 135 15.35 6.18 0.87
C MET A 135 16.16 6.09 2.17
N GLU A 136 15.85 5.14 3.05
CA GLU A 136 16.60 4.88 4.28
C GLU A 136 18.04 4.43 3.99
N SER A 137 18.24 3.53 3.03
CA SER A 137 19.59 3.12 2.60
C SER A 137 20.39 4.28 1.99
N GLU A 138 19.75 5.14 1.21
CA GLU A 138 20.38 6.35 0.63
C GLU A 138 20.74 7.36 1.74
N ALA A 139 19.85 7.56 2.73
CA ALA A 139 20.10 8.44 3.86
C ALA A 139 21.30 7.98 4.70
N VAL A 140 21.46 6.67 4.93
CA VAL A 140 22.63 6.13 5.64
C VAL A 140 23.93 6.46 4.92
N LYS A 141 23.99 6.28 3.60
CA LYS A 141 25.20 6.61 2.80
C LYS A 141 25.53 8.10 2.83
N GLN A 142 24.50 8.95 2.81
CA GLN A 142 24.68 10.39 2.95
C GLN A 142 25.25 10.73 4.33
N GLN A 143 24.75 10.09 5.39
CA GLN A 143 25.25 10.28 6.74
C GLN A 143 26.71 9.85 6.88
N GLU A 144 27.10 8.69 6.34
CA GLU A 144 28.51 8.25 6.32
C GLU A 144 29.43 9.26 5.63
N THR A 145 28.95 9.88 4.54
CA THR A 145 29.69 10.93 3.83
C THR A 145 29.85 12.19 4.67
N ILE A 146 28.79 12.59 5.38
CA ILE A 146 28.82 13.74 6.29
C ILE A 146 29.82 13.49 7.42
N ASP A 147 29.78 12.30 8.03
CA ASP A 147 30.67 11.92 9.12
C ASP A 147 32.13 11.91 8.65
N TRP A 148 32.40 11.37 7.45
CA TRP A 148 33.73 11.41 6.84
C TRP A 148 34.23 12.84 6.59
N MET A 149 33.37 13.72 6.05
CA MET A 149 33.71 15.13 5.83
C MET A 149 33.97 15.85 7.15
N HIS A 150 33.18 15.56 8.18
CA HIS A 150 33.33 16.13 9.51
C HIS A 150 34.71 15.78 10.11
N ASP A 151 35.09 14.50 10.08
CA ASP A 151 36.39 14.03 10.59
C ASP A 151 37.56 14.67 9.82
N MET A 152 37.48 14.72 8.49
CA MET A 152 38.50 15.36 7.67
C MET A 152 38.67 16.86 8.00
N ILE A 153 37.56 17.58 8.23
CA ILE A 153 37.62 18.99 8.62
C ILE A 153 38.29 19.14 9.99
N TRP A 154 38.01 18.25 10.94
CA TRP A 154 38.64 18.27 12.26
C TRP A 154 40.14 18.02 12.20
N ASP A 155 40.59 17.09 11.37
CA ASP A 155 42.02 16.83 11.15
C ASP A 155 42.72 18.06 10.58
N LEU A 156 42.15 18.69 9.54
CA LEU A 156 42.70 19.91 8.94
C LEU A 156 42.75 21.08 9.92
N LEU A 157 41.70 21.25 10.73
CA LEU A 157 41.69 22.26 11.80
C LEU A 157 42.73 21.97 12.88
N GLY A 158 42.96 20.69 13.19
CA GLY A 158 44.01 20.24 14.10
C GLY A 158 45.41 20.57 13.59
N GLU A 159 45.70 20.27 12.32
CA GLU A 159 46.96 20.62 11.66
C GLU A 159 47.17 22.14 11.62
N LYS A 160 46.15 22.89 11.23
CA LYS A 160 46.20 24.36 11.23
C LYS A 160 46.56 24.93 12.60
N LYS A 161 46.00 24.39 13.69
CA LYS A 161 46.34 24.82 15.05
C LYS A 161 47.82 24.58 15.40
N LYS A 162 48.41 23.47 14.95
CA LYS A 162 49.84 23.16 15.15
C LYS A 162 50.72 24.19 14.44
N TYR A 163 50.45 24.45 13.17
CA TYR A 163 51.20 25.46 12.40
C TYR A 163 51.11 26.86 13.00
N LEU A 164 49.92 27.26 13.48
CA LEU A 164 49.77 28.56 14.15
C LEU A 164 50.61 28.65 15.43
N ALA A 165 50.65 27.59 16.24
CA ALA A 165 51.46 27.56 17.46
C ALA A 165 52.97 27.62 17.16
N GLU A 166 53.43 26.93 16.11
CA GLU A 166 54.84 27.02 15.66
C GLU A 166 55.20 28.43 15.19
N ILE A 167 54.33 29.08 14.43
CA ILE A 167 54.54 30.47 13.97
C ILE A 167 54.62 31.42 15.17
N GLU A 168 53.73 31.29 16.16
CA GLU A 168 53.76 32.11 17.37
C GLU A 168 55.06 31.92 18.17
N GLU A 169 55.57 30.69 18.27
CA GLU A 169 56.82 30.40 18.98
C GLU A 169 58.04 31.00 18.26
N LEU A 170 58.11 30.87 16.94
CA LEU A 170 59.14 31.50 16.12
C LEU A 170 59.12 33.03 16.24
N GLN A 171 57.93 33.63 16.28
CA GLN A 171 57.78 35.07 16.50
C GLN A 171 58.27 35.52 17.88
N LYS A 172 58.03 34.73 18.95
CA LYS A 172 58.56 35.02 20.30
C LYS A 172 60.08 34.96 20.32
N GLN A 173 60.69 33.96 19.70
CA GLN A 173 62.14 33.80 19.63
C GLN A 173 62.81 34.96 18.88
N GLN A 174 62.23 35.40 17.76
CA GLN A 174 62.73 36.57 17.03
C GLN A 174 62.63 37.87 17.84
N LYS A 175 61.59 38.03 18.65
CA LYS A 175 61.42 39.21 19.52
C LYS A 175 62.47 39.23 20.64
N GLN A 176 62.70 38.09 21.29
CA GLN A 176 63.73 37.95 22.35
C GLN A 176 65.16 38.13 21.82
N SER A 177 65.42 37.83 20.54
CA SER A 177 66.72 38.06 19.90
C SER A 177 66.95 39.49 19.43
N LYS A 178 65.89 40.33 19.37
CA LYS A 178 65.98 41.76 19.02
C LYS A 178 66.07 42.67 20.25
N ASP A 179 65.67 42.17 21.42
CA ASP A 179 65.74 42.89 22.71
C ASP A 179 67.04 42.61 23.51
N LYS A 180 67.97 41.80 22.94
CA LYS A 180 69.34 41.58 23.44
C LYS A 180 70.35 42.30 22.55
#